data_AF-A0A967LXM4-F1
#
_entry.id   AF-A0A967LXM4-F1
#
_cell.length_a   1.000
_cell.length_b   1.000
_cell.length_c   1.000
_cell.angle_alpha   90.00
_cell.angle_beta   90.00
_cell.angle_gamma   90.00
#
_symmetry.space_group_name_H-M   'P 1'
#
loop_
_entity.id
_entity.type
_entity.pdbx_description
1 polymer ?
#
loop_
_entity_poly.entity_id
_entity_poly.type
_entity_poly.pdbx_seq_one_letter_code
_entity_poly.pdbx_strand_id
1 'polypeptide(L)'
;MLKTLSFRIQGTRPLIMHNGLLADPSNKYSRAIKEISGKRGKTEADYEEMARLEFLGGLYMHNGGPCIPGDVLEGALIGKGGAARKQKRGKQAATGLYCMDNYPLEYDGPKAPDELWAAETFRYAKLVRVGQSRVVRTRPIFTDWAATVVVTYNPDFVDADDVRLWMDIAGSEVGLMDWRPKFGLFSVKEL
;
A
#
# COMPACT_ATOMS: atom_id res chain seq x y z
N MET A 1 -9.58 -19.03 21.37
CA MET A 1 -10.09 -19.20 19.98
C MET A 1 -9.97 -17.85 19.28
N LEU A 2 -9.45 -17.81 18.05
CA LEU A 2 -9.33 -16.56 17.31
C LEU A 2 -10.72 -15.98 17.01
N LYS A 3 -10.81 -14.65 17.05
CA LYS A 3 -12.00 -13.87 16.71
C LYS A 3 -11.66 -12.90 15.57
N THR A 4 -12.68 -12.44 14.85
CA THR A 4 -12.53 -11.50 13.74
C THR A 4 -13.40 -10.27 13.95
N LEU A 5 -12.93 -9.13 13.46
CA LEU A 5 -13.69 -7.90 13.30
C LEU A 5 -13.56 -7.43 11.86
N SER A 6 -14.68 -7.05 11.25
CA SER A 6 -14.73 -6.57 9.87
C SER A 6 -14.93 -5.06 9.87
N PHE A 7 -14.18 -4.37 9.01
CA PHE A 7 -14.23 -2.92 8.91
C PHE A 7 -14.36 -2.50 7.46
N ARG A 8 -15.26 -1.56 7.21
CA ARG A 8 -15.24 -0.72 6.04
C ARG A 8 -14.26 0.42 6.27
N ILE A 9 -13.23 0.51 5.43
CA ILE A 9 -12.30 1.66 5.42
C ILE A 9 -12.54 2.50 4.16
N GLN A 10 -12.58 3.82 4.32
CA GLN A 10 -12.74 4.76 3.22
C GLN A 10 -11.65 5.83 3.26
N GLY A 11 -10.93 5.99 2.16
CA GLY A 11 -9.83 6.93 2.03
C GLY A 11 -10.24 8.36 2.34
N THR A 12 -9.51 9.01 3.25
CA THR A 12 -9.59 10.46 3.49
C THR A 12 -8.44 11.20 2.81
N ARG A 13 -7.45 10.46 2.31
CA ARG A 13 -6.37 10.92 1.45
C ARG A 13 -6.10 9.90 0.35
N PRO A 14 -5.52 10.30 -0.80
CA PRO A 14 -5.16 9.37 -1.85
C PRO A 14 -4.24 8.25 -1.35
N LEU A 15 -4.34 7.06 -1.92
CA LEU A 15 -3.50 5.91 -1.64
C LEU A 15 -2.42 5.80 -2.71
N ILE A 16 -1.14 5.81 -2.34
CA ILE A 16 -0.03 5.52 -3.25
C ILE A 16 0.45 4.10 -2.99
N MET A 17 0.53 3.28 -4.04
CA MET A 17 1.13 1.95 -3.95
C MET A 17 2.62 1.98 -4.31
N HIS A 18 3.38 1.14 -3.62
CA HIS A 18 4.79 0.90 -3.91
C HIS A 18 5.17 -0.51 -3.48
N ASN A 19 4.75 -1.48 -4.27
CA ASN A 19 5.10 -2.87 -4.04
C ASN A 19 6.63 -3.08 -4.09
N GLY A 20 7.16 -3.78 -3.09
CA GLY A 20 8.59 -4.05 -2.91
C GLY A 20 9.21 -4.98 -3.96
N LEU A 21 8.43 -5.49 -4.93
CA LEU A 21 8.92 -6.35 -6.02
C LEU A 21 10.11 -5.73 -6.78
N LEU A 22 10.16 -4.40 -6.89
CA LEU A 22 11.26 -3.69 -7.56
C LEU A 22 12.58 -3.70 -6.79
N ALA A 23 12.58 -4.10 -5.51
CA ALA A 23 13.79 -4.29 -4.72
C ALA A 23 14.50 -5.62 -5.07
N ASP A 24 13.77 -6.61 -5.59
CA ASP A 24 14.34 -7.87 -6.04
C ASP A 24 14.97 -7.70 -7.44
N PRO A 25 16.30 -7.84 -7.58
CA PRO A 25 16.98 -7.72 -8.88
C PRO A 25 16.57 -8.82 -9.87
N SER A 26 15.98 -9.92 -9.40
CA SER A 26 15.47 -11.03 -10.21
C SER A 26 14.00 -10.83 -10.64
N ASN A 27 13.34 -9.77 -10.20
CA ASN A 27 11.99 -9.47 -10.67
C ASN A 27 12.00 -9.03 -12.15
N LYS A 28 10.96 -9.42 -12.91
CA LYS A 28 10.84 -9.08 -14.34
C LYS A 28 10.87 -7.57 -14.60
N TYR A 29 10.23 -6.77 -13.75
CA TYR A 29 10.20 -5.31 -13.88
C TYR A 29 11.58 -4.72 -13.55
N SER A 30 12.24 -5.21 -12.50
CA SER A 30 13.61 -4.77 -12.13
C SER A 30 14.62 -5.02 -13.25
N ARG A 31 14.57 -6.20 -13.89
CA ARG A 31 15.44 -6.52 -15.04
C ARG A 31 15.18 -5.59 -16.22
N ALA A 32 13.92 -5.39 -16.59
CA ALA A 32 13.53 -4.53 -17.72
C ALA A 32 13.92 -3.06 -17.47
N ILE A 33 13.68 -2.54 -16.26
CA ILE A 33 14.12 -1.18 -15.87
C ILE A 33 15.65 -1.09 -15.94
N LYS A 34 16.38 -2.10 -15.47
CA LYS A 34 17.84 -2.11 -15.49
C LYS A 34 18.39 -2.02 -16.92
N GLU A 35 17.81 -2.78 -17.85
CA GLU A 35 18.19 -2.75 -19.27
C GLU A 35 18.06 -1.36 -19.87
N ILE A 36 16.94 -0.68 -19.63
CA ILE A 36 16.71 0.68 -20.12
C ILE A 36 17.62 1.68 -19.40
N SER A 37 17.75 1.56 -18.08
CA SER A 37 18.57 2.47 -17.27
C SER A 37 20.06 2.44 -17.65
N GLY A 38 20.55 1.32 -18.18
CA GLY A 38 21.93 1.15 -18.64
C GLY A 38 22.26 1.81 -19.98
N LYS A 39 21.26 2.27 -20.75
CA LYS A 39 21.47 2.95 -22.03
C LYS A 39 22.19 4.30 -21.83
N ARG A 40 23.22 4.56 -22.65
CA ARG A 40 24.01 5.82 -22.63
C ARG A 40 23.24 7.02 -23.16
N GLY A 41 22.43 6.85 -24.20
CA GLY A 41 21.51 7.86 -24.72
C GLY A 41 20.08 7.35 -24.62
N LYS A 42 19.32 7.83 -23.63
CA LYS A 42 17.92 7.47 -23.44
C LYS A 42 17.04 8.41 -24.25
N THR A 43 16.08 7.83 -24.95
CA THR A 43 15.03 8.55 -25.67
C THR A 43 13.85 8.86 -24.74
N GLU A 44 12.92 9.70 -25.19
CA GLU A 44 11.67 9.94 -24.46
C GLU A 44 10.87 8.66 -24.23
N ALA A 45 10.81 7.78 -25.24
CA ALA A 45 10.18 6.47 -25.14
C ALA A 45 10.84 5.56 -24.08
N ASP A 46 12.17 5.67 -23.89
CA ASP A 46 12.86 4.96 -22.81
C ASP A 46 12.42 5.45 -21.43
N TYR A 47 12.22 6.76 -21.27
CA TYR A 47 11.75 7.34 -20.01
C TYR A 47 10.30 6.95 -19.72
N GLU A 48 9.44 6.96 -20.73
CA GLU A 48 8.05 6.53 -20.61
C GLU A 48 7.95 5.04 -20.26
N GLU A 49 8.71 4.17 -20.92
CA GLU A 49 8.69 2.74 -20.62
C GLU A 49 9.25 2.44 -19.22
N MET A 50 10.30 3.14 -18.78
CA MET A 50 10.75 3.03 -17.39
C MET A 50 9.67 3.45 -16.40
N ALA A 51 8.95 4.54 -16.67
CA ALA A 51 7.85 4.99 -15.84
C ALA A 51 6.70 3.96 -15.81
N ARG A 52 6.38 3.34 -16.94
CA ARG A 52 5.38 2.28 -17.06
C ARG A 52 5.77 1.04 -16.25
N LEU A 53 6.99 0.53 -16.43
CA LEU A 53 7.49 -0.63 -15.72
C LEU A 53 7.53 -0.40 -14.20
N GLU A 54 7.91 0.82 -13.81
CA GLU A 54 7.93 1.22 -12.41
C GLU A 54 6.51 1.30 -11.81
N PHE A 55 5.56 1.86 -12.55
CA PHE A 55 4.16 1.89 -12.19
C PHE A 55 3.61 0.47 -11.98
N LEU A 56 3.81 -0.40 -12.98
CA LEU A 56 3.30 -1.78 -12.97
C LEU A 56 3.94 -2.61 -11.84
N GLY A 57 5.26 -2.48 -11.65
CA GLY A 57 5.96 -3.15 -10.56
C GLY A 57 5.61 -2.60 -9.17
N GLY A 58 5.03 -1.40 -9.10
CA GLY A 58 4.58 -0.77 -7.87
C GLY A 58 3.17 -1.16 -7.43
N LEU A 59 2.38 -1.84 -8.26
CA LEU A 59 1.03 -2.27 -7.91
C LEU A 59 1.03 -3.46 -6.95
N TYR A 60 0.15 -3.41 -5.95
CA TYR A 60 -0.29 -4.59 -5.20
C TYR A 60 -1.54 -5.15 -5.88
N MET A 61 -1.48 -6.40 -6.33
CA MET A 61 -2.52 -7.03 -7.14
C MET A 61 -3.00 -8.34 -6.51
N HIS A 62 -4.31 -8.57 -6.52
CA HIS A 62 -4.93 -9.82 -6.10
C HIS A 62 -6.17 -10.09 -6.96
N ASN A 63 -6.35 -11.33 -7.44
CA ASN A 63 -7.48 -11.76 -8.27
C ASN A 63 -7.80 -10.81 -9.45
N GLY A 64 -6.75 -10.31 -10.12
CA GLY A 64 -6.89 -9.48 -11.31
C GLY A 64 -7.17 -7.99 -11.07
N GLY A 65 -7.16 -7.51 -9.82
CA GLY A 65 -7.31 -6.09 -9.49
C GLY A 65 -6.40 -5.62 -8.36
N PRO A 66 -6.26 -4.30 -8.15
CA PRO A 66 -5.51 -3.76 -7.04
C PRO A 66 -6.07 -4.19 -5.69
N CYS A 67 -5.19 -4.37 -4.71
CA CYS A 67 -5.57 -4.78 -3.36
C CYS A 67 -4.77 -4.06 -2.28
N ILE A 68 -5.27 -4.16 -1.05
CA ILE A 68 -4.53 -3.88 0.18
C ILE A 68 -4.11 -5.23 0.75
N PRO A 69 -2.81 -5.57 0.71
CA PRO A 69 -2.31 -6.77 1.36
C PRO A 69 -2.52 -6.73 2.88
N GLY A 70 -2.76 -7.90 3.45
CA GLY A 70 -2.92 -8.07 4.90
C GLY A 70 -1.70 -7.61 5.69
N ASP A 71 -0.48 -7.89 5.20
CA ASP A 71 0.77 -7.47 5.82
C ASP A 71 0.95 -5.93 5.84
N VAL A 72 0.40 -5.21 4.86
CA VAL A 72 0.35 -3.74 4.87
C VAL A 72 -0.57 -3.22 5.96
N LEU A 73 -1.78 -3.80 6.10
CA LEU A 73 -2.72 -3.43 7.16
C LEU A 73 -2.15 -3.77 8.55
N GLU A 74 -1.60 -4.98 8.71
CA GLU A 74 -0.91 -5.42 9.91
C GLU A 74 0.26 -4.48 10.25
N GLY A 75 1.06 -4.10 9.26
CA GLY A 75 2.14 -3.13 9.40
C GLY A 75 1.68 -1.75 9.88
N ALA A 76 0.47 -1.31 9.50
CA ALA A 76 -0.13 -0.09 10.00
C ALA A 76 -0.65 -0.22 11.44
N LEU A 77 -1.08 -1.41 11.85
CA LEU A 77 -1.59 -1.68 13.20
C LEU A 77 -0.44 -1.92 14.20
N ILE A 78 0.50 -2.82 13.88
CA ILE A 78 1.50 -3.34 14.84
C ILE A 78 2.96 -3.09 14.44
N GLY A 79 3.21 -2.69 13.20
CA GLY A 79 4.54 -2.41 12.65
C GLY A 79 5.27 -1.24 13.34
N LYS A 80 6.48 -0.93 12.89
CA LYS A 80 7.26 0.21 13.42
C LYS A 80 6.52 1.52 13.10
N GLY A 81 6.06 2.22 14.14
CA GLY A 81 5.22 3.41 14.00
C GLY A 81 3.73 3.12 13.83
N GLY A 82 3.31 1.85 13.94
CA GLY A 82 1.90 1.45 13.85
C GLY A 82 1.05 1.90 15.04
N ALA A 83 -0.26 1.83 14.86
CA ALA A 83 -1.27 2.36 15.79
C ALA A 83 -1.11 1.84 17.23
N ALA A 84 -0.94 0.53 17.40
CA ALA A 84 -0.77 -0.09 18.72
C ALA A 84 0.47 0.42 19.47
N ARG A 85 1.52 0.84 18.75
CA ARG A 85 2.74 1.39 19.38
C ARG A 85 2.54 2.80 19.91
N LYS A 86 1.65 3.60 19.30
CA LYS A 86 1.28 4.92 19.84
C LYS A 86 0.62 4.79 21.22
N GLN A 87 -0.09 3.69 21.43
CA GLN A 87 -0.70 3.30 22.71
C GLN A 87 0.22 2.48 23.62
N LYS A 88 1.52 2.35 23.30
CA LYS A 88 2.50 1.50 24.02
C LYS A 88 2.11 0.03 24.13
N ARG A 89 1.15 -0.46 23.33
CA ARG A 89 0.66 -1.85 23.29
C ARG A 89 1.22 -2.67 22.13
N GLY A 90 2.15 -2.14 21.33
CA GLY A 90 2.63 -2.83 20.13
C GLY A 90 3.22 -4.23 20.34
N LYS A 91 3.84 -4.53 21.50
CA LYS A 91 4.30 -5.89 21.80
C LYS A 91 3.14 -6.85 22.03
N GLN A 92 2.15 -6.42 22.82
CA GLN A 92 0.92 -7.19 23.10
C GLN A 92 0.10 -7.40 21.83
N ALA A 93 -0.06 -6.37 21.01
CA ALA A 93 -0.75 -6.49 19.73
C ALA A 93 -0.10 -7.53 18.82
N ALA A 94 1.23 -7.54 18.73
CA ALA A 94 1.98 -8.49 17.91
C ALA A 94 1.91 -9.95 18.39
N THR A 95 1.46 -10.24 19.62
CA THR A 95 1.29 -11.64 20.08
C THR A 95 -0.04 -12.26 19.64
N GLY A 96 -0.98 -11.47 19.13
CA GLY A 96 -2.33 -11.96 18.90
C GLY A 96 -3.13 -11.28 17.81
N LEU A 97 -2.63 -10.25 17.12
CA LEU A 97 -3.33 -9.58 16.01
C LEU A 97 -2.74 -10.01 14.67
N TYR A 98 -3.61 -10.37 13.73
CA TYR A 98 -3.25 -10.85 12.39
C TYR A 98 -4.15 -10.26 11.31
N CYS A 99 -3.57 -9.90 10.17
CA CYS A 99 -4.32 -9.55 8.95
C CYS A 99 -3.84 -10.46 7.81
N MET A 100 -4.58 -11.52 7.50
CA MET A 100 -4.08 -12.61 6.66
C MET A 100 -4.50 -12.52 5.18
N ASP A 101 -5.55 -11.77 4.87
CA ASP A 101 -6.13 -11.73 3.54
C ASP A 101 -5.58 -10.58 2.67
N ASN A 102 -5.85 -10.65 1.38
CA ASN A 102 -5.67 -9.51 0.47
C ASN A 102 -7.04 -8.88 0.22
N TYR A 103 -7.20 -7.62 0.61
CA TYR A 103 -8.48 -6.92 0.53
C TYR A 103 -8.60 -6.21 -0.81
N PRO A 104 -9.57 -6.57 -1.67
CA PRO A 104 -9.76 -5.88 -2.94
C PRO A 104 -9.94 -4.37 -2.73
N LEU A 105 -9.22 -3.57 -3.51
CA LEU A 105 -9.40 -2.13 -3.49
C LEU A 105 -10.64 -1.77 -4.32
N GLU A 106 -11.51 -0.97 -3.74
CA GLU A 106 -12.69 -0.42 -4.41
C GLU A 106 -12.39 1.02 -4.81
N TYR A 107 -12.56 1.33 -6.08
CA TYR A 107 -12.36 2.64 -6.70
C TYR A 107 -13.07 2.67 -8.05
N ASP A 108 -13.28 3.85 -8.62
CA ASP A 108 -13.82 4.00 -9.97
C ASP A 108 -12.71 3.94 -11.01
N GLY A 109 -12.84 3.05 -11.99
CA GLY A 109 -11.87 2.87 -13.08
C GLY A 109 -11.47 1.41 -13.38
N PRO A 110 -10.49 1.22 -14.27
CA PRO A 110 -10.07 -0.10 -14.73
C PRO A 110 -9.34 -0.89 -13.64
N LYS A 111 -9.34 -2.23 -13.77
CA LYS A 111 -8.67 -3.14 -12.81
C LYS A 111 -7.39 -3.76 -13.35
N ALA A 112 -7.30 -3.94 -14.67
CA ALA A 112 -6.12 -4.54 -15.27
C ALA A 112 -4.93 -3.56 -15.20
N PRO A 113 -3.70 -4.04 -14.87
CA PRO A 113 -2.53 -3.17 -14.72
C PRO A 113 -2.23 -2.27 -15.93
N ASP A 114 -2.33 -2.81 -17.15
CA ASP A 114 -2.05 -2.04 -18.36
C ASP A 114 -3.14 -1.02 -18.69
N GLU A 115 -4.41 -1.31 -18.36
CA GLU A 115 -5.51 -0.35 -18.48
C GLU A 115 -5.40 0.77 -17.44
N LEU A 116 -5.00 0.44 -16.21
CA LEU A 116 -4.67 1.42 -15.17
C LEU A 116 -3.54 2.35 -15.62
N TRP A 117 -2.51 1.81 -16.26
CA TRP A 117 -1.48 2.65 -16.88
C TRP A 117 -2.12 3.53 -17.95
N ALA A 118 -2.85 2.98 -18.92
CA ALA A 118 -3.44 3.74 -20.03
C ALA A 118 -4.35 4.89 -19.57
N ALA A 119 -5.02 4.75 -18.43
CA ALA A 119 -5.96 5.75 -17.92
C ALA A 119 -5.32 7.06 -17.38
N GLU A 120 -3.98 7.17 -17.29
CA GLU A 120 -3.16 8.33 -16.86
C GLU A 120 -3.45 8.94 -15.47
N THR A 121 -4.71 9.05 -15.07
CA THR A 121 -5.20 9.56 -13.78
C THR A 121 -4.68 8.75 -12.59
N PHE A 122 -4.32 7.49 -12.80
CA PHE A 122 -3.71 6.63 -11.79
C PHE A 122 -2.19 6.81 -11.66
N ARG A 123 -1.54 7.64 -12.50
CA ARG A 123 -0.08 7.83 -12.50
C ARG A 123 0.31 8.99 -11.60
N TYR A 124 1.09 8.71 -10.55
CA TYR A 124 1.71 9.73 -9.71
C TYR A 124 3.21 9.81 -9.98
N ALA A 125 3.62 10.84 -10.73
CA ALA A 125 5.02 11.13 -11.00
C ALA A 125 5.57 12.13 -9.98
N LYS A 126 6.73 11.82 -9.39
CA LYS A 126 7.40 12.76 -8.49
C LYS A 126 8.91 12.68 -8.55
N LEU A 127 9.55 13.84 -8.44
CA LEU A 127 10.99 13.95 -8.30
C LEU A 127 11.42 13.47 -6.91
N VAL A 128 12.25 12.43 -6.85
CA VAL A 128 12.86 11.92 -5.62
C VAL A 128 14.38 12.04 -5.67
N ARG A 129 15.01 12.07 -4.51
CA ARG A 129 16.47 12.07 -4.39
C ARG A 129 16.98 10.63 -4.26
N VAL A 130 17.90 10.25 -5.13
CA VAL A 130 18.63 8.98 -5.07
C VAL A 130 20.13 9.29 -5.00
N GLY A 131 20.70 9.17 -3.80
CA GLY A 131 22.06 9.65 -3.53
C GLY A 131 22.18 11.15 -3.78
N GLN A 132 23.02 11.55 -4.74
CA GLN A 132 23.16 12.95 -5.17
C GLN A 132 22.28 13.33 -6.37
N SER A 133 21.66 12.35 -7.04
CA SER A 133 20.85 12.59 -8.23
C SER A 133 19.38 12.81 -7.89
N ARG A 134 18.66 13.52 -8.78
CA ARG A 134 17.20 13.64 -8.74
C ARG A 134 16.62 12.87 -9.91
N VAL A 135 15.70 11.96 -9.63
CA VAL A 135 15.07 11.09 -10.62
C VAL A 135 13.55 11.16 -10.45
N VAL A 136 12.82 11.23 -11.55
CA VAL A 136 11.35 11.13 -11.52
C VAL A 136 10.99 9.66 -11.32
N ARG A 137 10.13 9.38 -10.34
CA ARG A 137 9.59 8.05 -10.08
C ARG A 137 8.08 8.10 -10.28
N THR A 138 7.55 7.08 -10.94
CA THR A 138 6.12 6.98 -11.23
C THR A 138 5.50 5.85 -10.41
N ARG A 139 4.47 6.18 -9.62
CA ARG A 139 3.77 5.26 -8.72
C ARG A 139 2.28 5.20 -9.07
N PRO A 140 1.60 4.07 -8.83
CA PRO A 140 0.14 4.04 -8.84
C PRO A 140 -0.45 4.88 -7.71
N ILE A 141 -1.49 5.65 -8.01
CA ILE A 141 -2.27 6.42 -7.05
C ILE A 141 -3.77 6.18 -7.25
N PHE A 142 -4.50 6.10 -6.14
CA PHE A 142 -5.96 6.01 -6.11
C PHE A 142 -6.48 7.18 -5.25
N THR A 143 -7.18 8.14 -5.86
CA THR A 143 -7.66 9.35 -5.16
C THR A 143 -8.81 9.04 -4.24
N ASP A 144 -9.80 8.33 -4.77
CA ASP A 144 -11.02 7.91 -4.09
C ASP A 144 -11.01 6.39 -4.04
N TRP A 145 -10.84 5.88 -2.83
CA TRP A 145 -10.64 4.46 -2.61
C TRP A 145 -11.28 4.02 -1.31
N ALA A 146 -11.62 2.73 -1.27
CA ALA A 146 -12.13 2.09 -0.08
C ALA A 146 -11.81 0.59 -0.12
N ALA A 147 -11.99 -0.08 1.01
CA ALA A 147 -11.89 -1.54 1.08
C ALA A 147 -12.73 -2.06 2.24
N THR A 148 -13.11 -3.34 2.17
CA THR A 148 -13.60 -4.08 3.33
C THR A 148 -12.47 -4.97 3.83
N VAL A 149 -12.04 -4.75 5.06
CA VAL A 149 -10.89 -5.42 5.67
C VAL A 149 -11.30 -6.21 6.89
N VAL A 150 -10.53 -7.25 7.23
CA VAL A 150 -10.77 -8.10 8.39
C VAL A 150 -9.53 -8.09 9.29
N VAL A 151 -9.73 -7.86 10.58
CA VAL A 151 -8.69 -8.02 11.58
C VAL A 151 -9.01 -9.26 12.40
N THR A 152 -8.10 -10.23 12.40
CA THR A 152 -8.18 -11.41 13.26
C THR A 152 -7.41 -11.15 14.54
N TYR A 153 -7.94 -11.54 15.69
CA TYR A 153 -7.25 -11.37 16.96
C TYR A 153 -7.48 -12.52 17.94
N ASN A 154 -6.52 -12.74 18.84
CA ASN A 154 -6.64 -13.66 19.97
C ASN A 154 -7.13 -12.89 21.23
N PRO A 155 -8.36 -13.15 21.71
CA PRO A 155 -8.92 -12.46 22.88
C PRO A 155 -8.18 -12.74 24.20
N ASP A 156 -7.29 -13.74 24.24
CA ASP A 156 -6.45 -13.99 25.42
C ASP A 156 -5.36 -12.92 25.59
N PHE A 157 -5.04 -12.17 24.52
CA PHE A 157 -3.97 -11.17 24.51
C PHE A 157 -4.42 -9.79 24.06
N VAL A 158 -5.43 -9.69 23.20
CA VAL A 158 -5.86 -8.44 22.55
C VAL A 158 -7.35 -8.26 22.76
N ASP A 159 -7.75 -7.09 23.25
CA ASP A 159 -9.16 -6.74 23.46
C ASP A 159 -9.80 -6.24 22.16
N ALA A 160 -11.11 -6.49 21.98
CA ALA A 160 -11.84 -6.01 20.79
C ALA A 160 -11.80 -4.47 20.68
N ASP A 161 -11.90 -3.77 21.81
CA ASP A 161 -11.89 -2.31 21.86
C ASP A 161 -10.52 -1.72 21.51
N ASP A 162 -9.45 -2.43 21.84
CA ASP A 162 -8.10 -2.07 21.36
C ASP A 162 -8.03 -2.17 19.83
N VAL A 163 -8.59 -3.23 19.24
CA VAL A 163 -8.59 -3.38 17.77
C VAL A 163 -9.33 -2.23 17.12
N ARG A 164 -10.51 -1.85 17.62
CA ARG A 164 -11.29 -0.70 17.13
C ARG A 164 -10.47 0.59 17.22
N LEU A 165 -9.90 0.86 18.39
CA LEU A 165 -9.07 2.04 18.61
C LEU A 165 -7.85 2.08 17.70
N TRP A 166 -7.18 0.95 17.50
CA TRP A 166 -6.02 0.89 16.61
C TRP A 166 -6.39 1.05 15.15
N MET A 167 -7.58 0.60 14.72
CA MET A 167 -8.09 0.88 13.39
C MET A 167 -8.32 2.38 13.20
N ASP A 168 -8.93 3.07 14.18
CA ASP A 168 -9.15 4.52 14.11
C ASP A 168 -7.82 5.31 14.08
N ILE A 169 -6.87 4.94 14.92
CA ILE A 169 -5.52 5.54 14.94
C ILE A 169 -4.77 5.24 13.64
N ALA A 170 -4.89 4.02 13.12
CA ALA A 170 -4.28 3.65 11.85
C ALA A 170 -4.84 4.52 10.71
N GLY A 171 -6.15 4.74 10.68
CA GLY A 171 -6.81 5.56 9.68
C GLY A 171 -6.46 7.04 9.76
N SER A 172 -6.42 7.59 10.97
CA SER A 172 -6.25 9.04 11.19
C SER A 172 -4.79 9.51 11.26
N GLU A 173 -3.86 8.65 11.70
CA GLU A 173 -2.50 9.09 12.03
C GLU A 173 -1.36 8.26 11.42
N VAL A 174 -1.64 7.06 10.91
CA VAL A 174 -0.60 6.16 10.39
C VAL A 174 -0.71 6.04 8.87
N GLY A 175 -1.88 5.68 8.36
CA GLY A 175 -2.16 5.40 6.97
C GLY A 175 -1.66 4.04 6.48
N LEU A 176 -1.95 3.75 5.22
CA LEU A 176 -1.56 2.54 4.50
C LEU A 176 -0.56 2.85 3.38
N MET A 177 0.14 1.80 2.94
CA MET A 177 1.04 1.81 1.79
C MET A 177 2.20 2.82 1.92
N ASP A 178 2.50 3.57 0.86
CA ASP A 178 3.69 4.40 0.76
C ASP A 178 3.46 5.84 1.23
N TRP A 179 4.56 6.48 1.61
CA TRP A 179 4.65 7.88 2.03
C TRP A 179 3.67 8.29 3.14
N ARG A 180 3.46 7.35 4.06
CA ARG A 180 2.73 7.56 5.31
C ARG A 180 3.39 8.60 6.21
N PRO A 181 2.62 9.43 6.94
CA PRO A 181 1.15 9.52 6.98
C PRO A 181 0.57 10.54 5.96
N LYS A 182 1.37 10.98 4.98
CA LYS A 182 0.89 11.98 4.00
C LYS A 182 -0.18 11.41 3.08
N PHE A 183 -0.06 10.14 2.73
CA PHE A 183 -1.00 9.38 1.89
C PHE A 183 -1.58 8.18 2.66
N GLY A 184 -2.65 7.62 2.12
CA GLY A 184 -3.26 6.38 2.61
C GLY A 184 -3.99 6.48 3.96
N LEU A 185 -4.34 7.69 4.41
CA LEU A 185 -5.23 7.88 5.56
C LEU A 185 -6.68 7.51 5.19
N PHE A 186 -7.44 7.03 6.17
CA PHE A 186 -8.80 6.53 5.98
C PHE A 186 -9.67 6.77 7.21
N SER A 187 -10.99 6.74 7.01
CA SER A 187 -12.01 6.64 8.05
C SER A 187 -12.45 5.19 8.20
N VAL A 188 -12.96 4.83 9.37
CA VAL A 188 -13.31 3.46 9.73
C VAL A 188 -14.79 3.38 10.10
N LYS A 189 -15.45 2.30 9.65
CA LYS A 189 -16.77 1.89 10.10
C LYS A 189 -16.78 0.37 10.30
N GLU A 190 -17.07 -0.10 11.50
CA GLU A 190 -17.26 -1.53 11.77
C GLU A 190 -18.52 -2.06 11.07
N LEU A 191 -18.46 -3.33 10.63
CA LEU A 191 -19.51 -4.02 9.87
C LEU A 191 -20.22 -5.10 10.70
#